data_AF-A0AA36I475-F1
#
_entry.id   AF-A0AA36I475-F1
#
_cell.length_a   1.000
_cell.length_b   1.000
_cell.length_c   1.000
_cell.angle_alpha   90.00
_cell.angle_beta   90.00
_cell.angle_gamma   90.00
#
_symmetry.space_group_name_H-M   'P 1'
#
loop_
_entity.id
_entity.type
_entity.pdbx_description
1 polymer ?
#
loop_
_entity_poly.entity_id
_entity_poly.type
_entity_poly.pdbx_seq_one_letter_code
_entity_poly.pdbx_strand_id
1 'polypeptide(L)'
;MAEAGKVRKEAAFLLGGRWARFDFLTQATANAAKNWRGATGMRGGPPPPPPPHPPPSPILRRRAAMTASTPSPDTPALSHPCAVLAGISFAAGSWDESIKLWNVPQAHVAHAATLASQSGLQEAASAAKDTVRPREGETRAENPHLKPQEEPQIGILPTTKWEDISLQRGLLEELRANDGIRAVCREIGRIANDVEVKAQELPFVVAEDLVKNIGEHQLQAILAYTHDLQAPSGKAGNLYFELNNALRKRGVEDRASMMRTWGPFVCYALKGMGQLPAHQGVVYRGMPGKDFVLSQYKKGRPIQWGAFSSTSTSKASSVQFMEADGVLLKIDVQSGRKLGAISFFPQEEEVILSPNCRFVVTSDSYEQDGVTLVDLVETTTDAFIS
;
A
#
# COMPACT_ATOMS: atom_id res chain seq x y z
N MET A 1 -21.84 50.43 -47.57
CA MET A 1 -21.38 49.11 -48.05
C MET A 1 -20.24 48.68 -47.12
N ALA A 2 -20.50 48.34 -45.85
CA ALA A 2 -20.90 47.02 -45.32
C ALA A 2 -19.88 45.92 -45.69
N GLU A 3 -18.82 45.71 -44.90
CA GLU A 3 -18.72 44.85 -43.70
C GLU A 3 -18.49 43.36 -44.05
N ALA A 4 -17.31 42.83 -43.68
CA ALA A 4 -17.01 41.40 -43.72
C ALA A 4 -16.01 41.02 -42.61
N GLY A 5 -16.47 41.12 -41.37
CA GLY A 5 -16.04 40.24 -40.29
C GLY A 5 -17.05 39.10 -40.18
N LYS A 6 -16.60 37.84 -40.18
CA LYS A 6 -17.46 36.72 -39.77
C LYS A 6 -16.65 35.57 -39.16
N VAL A 7 -16.63 35.59 -37.83
CA VAL A 7 -16.90 34.47 -36.91
C VAL A 7 -17.23 33.13 -37.61
N ARG A 8 -16.47 32.08 -37.26
CA ARG A 8 -16.97 30.70 -37.28
C ARG A 8 -16.71 30.04 -35.94
N LYS A 9 -17.79 29.88 -35.17
CA LYS A 9 -17.95 28.88 -34.10
C LYS A 9 -18.56 27.61 -34.70
N GLU A 10 -18.14 26.49 -34.12
CA GLU A 10 -18.83 25.19 -33.97
C GLU A 10 -19.14 24.34 -35.21
N ALA A 11 -18.44 23.20 -35.32
CA ALA A 11 -19.03 21.86 -35.11
C ALA A 11 -18.03 20.77 -35.56
N ALA A 12 -17.42 20.06 -34.61
CA ALA A 12 -16.89 18.69 -34.79
C ALA A 12 -16.67 18.04 -33.42
N PHE A 13 -17.77 17.60 -32.82
CA PHE A 13 -17.78 16.54 -31.81
C PHE A 13 -17.77 15.20 -32.57
N LEU A 14 -17.13 14.18 -31.98
CA LEU A 14 -16.94 12.78 -32.46
C LEU A 14 -15.62 12.52 -33.23
N LEU A 15 -14.58 12.12 -32.50
CA LEU A 15 -14.02 10.76 -32.52
C LEU A 15 -12.85 10.66 -31.52
N GLY A 16 -12.78 9.50 -30.86
CA GLY A 16 -12.05 9.26 -29.62
C GLY A 16 -10.55 9.55 -29.65
N GLY A 17 -10.09 10.24 -28.61
CA GLY A 17 -8.67 10.50 -28.36
C GLY A 17 -7.91 9.22 -28.06
N ARG A 18 -6.93 8.92 -28.90
CA ARG A 18 -5.81 8.02 -28.61
C ARG A 18 -4.50 8.80 -28.68
N TRP A 19 -3.75 8.71 -27.59
CA TRP A 19 -2.30 8.51 -27.50
C TRP A 19 -1.44 9.19 -28.57
N ALA A 20 -0.87 10.34 -28.20
CA ALA A 20 0.35 10.86 -28.80
C ALA A 20 1.41 11.01 -27.71
N ARG A 21 2.39 10.10 -27.69
CA ARG A 21 3.73 10.43 -27.20
C ARG A 21 4.74 9.83 -28.18
N PHE A 22 5.47 10.75 -28.78
CA PHE A 22 6.34 10.64 -29.95
C PHE A 22 7.73 10.12 -29.59
N ASP A 23 8.33 9.49 -30.60
CA ASP A 23 9.74 9.19 -30.85
C ASP A 23 10.77 10.05 -30.11
N PHE A 24 11.59 9.42 -29.25
CA PHE A 24 12.89 9.99 -28.84
C PHE A 24 13.98 8.93 -28.55
N LEU A 25 13.73 7.64 -28.80
CA LEU A 25 14.62 6.54 -28.41
C LEU A 25 15.64 6.12 -29.48
N THR A 26 15.57 6.64 -30.70
CA THR A 26 16.46 6.24 -31.81
C THR A 26 17.75 7.06 -31.91
N GLN A 27 17.93 8.14 -31.14
CA GLN A 27 19.09 9.03 -31.29
C GLN A 27 20.14 8.91 -30.17
N ALA A 28 19.80 8.28 -29.04
CA ALA A 28 20.71 8.13 -27.90
C ALA A 28 21.74 6.99 -28.07
N THR A 29 21.44 5.97 -28.87
CA THR A 29 22.34 4.81 -29.07
C THR A 29 23.45 5.04 -30.11
N ALA A 30 23.32 6.06 -30.98
CA ALA A 30 24.33 6.35 -32.01
C ALA A 30 25.58 7.08 -31.47
N ASN A 31 25.47 7.79 -30.33
CA ASN A 31 26.58 8.60 -29.79
C ASN A 31 27.48 7.85 -28.81
N ALA A 32 27.01 6.76 -28.19
CA ALA A 32 27.81 5.95 -27.27
C ALA A 32 28.87 5.08 -28.00
N ALA A 33 28.63 4.69 -29.26
CA ALA A 33 29.53 3.82 -30.02
C ALA A 33 30.79 4.52 -30.57
N LYS A 34 30.87 5.86 -30.55
CA LYS A 34 32.02 6.62 -31.07
C LYS A 34 33.11 6.90 -30.02
N ASN A 35 32.81 6.82 -28.73
CA ASN A 35 33.75 7.21 -27.66
C ASN A 35 34.55 6.05 -27.04
N TRP A 36 34.36 4.80 -27.51
CA TRP A 36 35.00 3.62 -26.89
C TRP A 36 36.38 3.24 -27.47
N ARG A 37 36.82 3.82 -28.61
CA ARG A 37 38.11 3.45 -29.24
C ARG A 37 39.33 4.21 -28.70
N GLY A 38 39.46 4.39 -27.39
CA GLY A 38 40.61 5.14 -26.87
C GLY A 38 40.81 5.10 -25.36
N ALA A 39 40.94 3.91 -24.75
CA ALA A 39 41.55 3.79 -23.41
C ALA A 39 41.88 2.33 -23.07
N THR A 40 43.07 1.86 -23.46
CA THR A 40 43.67 0.64 -22.89
C THR A 40 45.06 0.98 -22.37
N GLY A 41 45.21 1.01 -21.05
CA GLY A 41 46.53 1.01 -20.43
C GLY A 41 46.55 1.60 -19.02
N MET A 42 46.25 0.80 -17.99
CA MET A 42 46.84 0.95 -16.66
C MET A 42 46.84 -0.41 -15.94
N ARG A 43 48.01 -0.73 -15.35
CA ARG A 43 48.35 -1.99 -14.67
C ARG A 43 47.80 -2.02 -13.25
N GLY A 44 47.44 -3.22 -12.79
CA GLY A 44 46.94 -3.48 -11.43
C GLY A 44 48.04 -3.47 -10.35
N GLY A 45 47.68 -2.96 -9.18
CA GLY A 45 48.37 -3.17 -7.91
C GLY A 45 47.45 -3.93 -6.92
N PRO A 46 48.00 -4.64 -5.93
CA PRO A 46 47.22 -5.47 -5.01
C PRO A 46 46.47 -4.65 -3.94
N PRO A 47 45.32 -5.14 -3.45
CA PRO A 47 44.50 -4.43 -2.47
C PRO A 47 45.07 -4.53 -1.03
N PRO A 48 44.78 -3.54 -0.16
CA PRO A 48 45.20 -3.55 1.24
C PRO A 48 44.35 -4.47 2.12
N PRO A 49 44.88 -4.96 3.26
CA PRO A 49 44.17 -5.86 4.15
C PRO A 49 43.12 -5.15 5.04
N PRO A 50 42.07 -5.88 5.48
CA PRO A 50 40.98 -5.31 6.28
C PRO A 50 41.36 -5.12 7.77
N PRO A 51 40.70 -4.17 8.46
CA PRO A 51 40.94 -3.89 9.88
C PRO A 51 40.26 -4.90 10.83
N PRO A 52 40.79 -5.07 12.06
CA PRO A 52 40.29 -6.05 13.03
C PRO A 52 39.00 -5.62 13.76
N HIS A 53 38.16 -6.59 14.08
CA HIS A 53 36.87 -6.42 14.78
C HIS A 53 37.02 -6.10 16.29
N PRO A 54 36.10 -5.31 16.86
CA PRO A 54 36.04 -5.05 18.31
C PRO A 54 35.33 -6.17 19.10
N PRO A 55 35.66 -6.34 20.41
CA PRO A 55 35.05 -7.35 21.27
C PRO A 55 33.64 -6.95 21.77
N PRO A 56 32.79 -7.94 22.13
CA PRO A 56 31.40 -7.69 22.54
C PRO A 56 31.28 -7.23 23.99
N SER A 57 30.33 -6.33 24.25
CA SER A 57 29.95 -5.89 25.61
C SER A 57 28.76 -6.70 26.17
N PRO A 58 28.66 -6.87 27.51
CA PRO A 58 27.77 -7.83 28.13
C PRO A 58 26.34 -7.33 28.37
N ILE A 59 25.43 -8.31 28.33
CA ILE A 59 23.98 -8.24 28.51
C ILE A 59 23.61 -7.97 29.98
N LEU A 60 22.79 -6.94 30.23
CA LEU A 60 22.13 -6.70 31.52
C LEU A 60 20.63 -7.00 31.40
N ARG A 61 20.18 -8.08 32.05
CA ARG A 61 18.77 -8.41 32.30
C ARG A 61 18.29 -7.68 33.55
N ARG A 62 17.14 -6.98 33.47
CA ARG A 62 16.27 -6.73 34.62
C ARG A 62 14.81 -7.00 34.25
N ARG A 63 14.16 -7.79 35.11
CA ARG A 63 12.74 -8.18 35.14
C ARG A 63 12.10 -7.46 36.33
N ALA A 64 10.91 -6.91 36.16
CA ALA A 64 9.87 -6.72 37.20
C ALA A 64 8.60 -6.23 36.48
N ALA A 65 7.53 -7.02 36.36
CA ALA A 65 6.53 -7.42 37.37
C ALA A 65 5.30 -6.49 37.32
N MET A 66 4.16 -7.09 36.96
CA MET A 66 2.82 -6.52 36.77
C MET A 66 2.06 -6.43 38.09
N THR A 67 1.11 -5.49 38.20
CA THR A 67 -0.08 -5.61 39.06
C THR A 67 -1.27 -4.84 38.47
N ALA A 68 -2.44 -5.48 38.45
CA ALA A 68 -3.71 -4.97 37.93
C ALA A 68 -4.79 -4.97 39.04
N SER A 69 -5.81 -4.12 38.92
CA SER A 69 -6.99 -4.07 39.80
C SER A 69 -8.26 -3.68 39.03
N THR A 70 -9.37 -4.36 39.34
CA THR A 70 -10.68 -4.36 38.65
C THR A 70 -11.81 -3.63 39.42
N PRO A 71 -12.89 -3.14 38.76
CA PRO A 71 -14.08 -2.50 39.37
C PRO A 71 -15.44 -3.21 39.06
N SER A 72 -16.56 -2.67 39.56
CA SER A 72 -17.97 -3.15 39.42
C SER A 72 -18.99 -1.96 39.31
N PRO A 73 -20.31 -2.13 39.02
CA PRO A 73 -20.93 -1.79 37.71
C PRO A 73 -22.29 -1.00 37.73
N ASP A 74 -22.81 -0.69 36.51
CA ASP A 74 -24.22 -0.42 36.07
C ASP A 74 -24.88 0.98 36.28
N THR A 75 -25.65 1.66 35.39
CA THR A 75 -26.20 1.59 33.99
C THR A 75 -26.74 3.03 33.60
N PRO A 76 -27.44 3.35 32.47
CA PRO A 76 -27.54 2.82 31.09
C PRO A 76 -27.41 3.91 29.96
N ALA A 77 -27.20 3.52 28.69
CA ALA A 77 -27.84 4.15 27.49
C ALA A 77 -27.30 3.60 26.13
N LEU A 78 -28.23 3.09 25.32
CA LEU A 78 -28.30 3.02 23.85
C LEU A 78 -26.99 2.98 23.03
N SER A 79 -26.50 1.76 22.78
CA SER A 79 -25.61 1.42 21.66
C SER A 79 -25.87 -0.04 21.25
N HIS A 80 -25.80 -0.37 19.96
CA HIS A 80 -26.01 -1.74 19.46
C HIS A 80 -25.19 -2.77 20.26
N PRO A 81 -25.79 -3.85 20.80
CA PRO A 81 -25.13 -4.65 21.80
C PRO A 81 -24.20 -5.69 21.17
N CYS A 82 -22.95 -5.71 21.63
CA CYS A 82 -22.09 -6.89 21.60
C CYS A 82 -22.11 -7.48 23.02
N ALA A 83 -22.42 -8.77 23.16
CA ALA A 83 -22.50 -9.43 24.45
C ALA A 83 -21.47 -10.55 24.54
N VAL A 84 -20.64 -10.52 25.58
CA VAL A 84 -19.77 -11.64 25.95
C VAL A 84 -20.59 -12.55 26.85
N LEU A 85 -20.95 -13.74 26.35
CA LEU A 85 -21.62 -14.76 27.14
C LEU A 85 -20.56 -15.49 27.97
N ALA A 86 -20.83 -15.72 29.26
CA ALA A 86 -19.91 -16.44 30.12
C ALA A 86 -19.68 -17.87 29.58
N GLY A 87 -18.43 -18.17 29.21
CA GLY A 87 -18.04 -19.43 28.58
C GLY A 87 -17.79 -19.29 27.08
N ILE A 88 -16.53 -18.99 26.73
CA ILE A 88 -15.85 -19.13 25.42
C ILE A 88 -16.63 -18.80 24.13
N SER A 89 -17.73 -18.06 24.24
CA SER A 89 -18.60 -17.72 23.13
C SER A 89 -18.90 -16.21 23.11
N PHE A 90 -18.89 -15.62 21.92
CA PHE A 90 -19.13 -14.19 21.72
C PHE A 90 -20.27 -13.96 20.72
N ALA A 91 -21.19 -13.05 21.04
CA ALA A 91 -22.28 -12.65 20.17
C ALA A 91 -21.95 -11.31 19.50
N ALA A 92 -21.95 -11.28 18.17
CA ALA A 92 -21.71 -10.06 17.40
C ALA A 92 -22.85 -9.78 16.42
N GLY A 93 -23.31 -8.53 16.38
CA GLY A 93 -24.16 -8.04 15.31
C GLY A 93 -23.40 -8.02 13.98
N SER A 94 -24.04 -8.53 12.93
CA SER A 94 -23.51 -8.57 11.56
C SER A 94 -24.30 -7.57 10.70
N TRP A 95 -23.64 -7.03 9.67
CA TRP A 95 -24.21 -5.99 8.79
C TRP A 95 -25.40 -6.48 7.94
N ASP A 96 -25.69 -7.78 7.97
CA ASP A 96 -26.80 -8.47 7.33
C ASP A 96 -28.02 -8.65 8.26
N GLU A 97 -28.12 -7.84 9.32
CA GLU A 97 -29.19 -7.88 10.33
C GLU A 97 -29.28 -9.22 11.09
N SER A 98 -28.22 -10.03 11.07
CA SER A 98 -28.11 -11.25 11.86
C SER A 98 -27.24 -11.05 13.10
N ILE A 99 -27.50 -11.84 14.14
CA ILE A 99 -26.60 -11.99 15.28
C ILE A 99 -25.87 -13.33 15.12
N LYS A 100 -24.54 -13.28 15.13
CA LYS A 100 -23.67 -14.45 14.99
C LYS A 100 -23.08 -14.81 16.34
N LEU A 101 -23.26 -16.06 16.74
CA LEU A 101 -22.66 -16.64 17.93
C LEU A 101 -21.40 -17.40 17.53
N TRP A 102 -20.27 -16.99 18.08
CA TRP A 102 -18.95 -17.53 17.79
C TRP A 102 -18.48 -18.43 18.92
N ASN A 103 -17.98 -19.62 18.62
CA ASN A 103 -17.31 -20.49 19.58
C ASN A 103 -15.79 -20.28 19.47
N VAL A 104 -15.22 -19.51 20.40
CA VAL A 104 -13.87 -18.91 20.29
C VAL A 104 -12.72 -19.95 20.21
N PRO A 105 -12.73 -21.09 20.92
CA PRO A 105 -11.68 -22.11 20.81
C PRO A 105 -11.64 -22.82 19.46
N GLN A 106 -12.76 -22.83 18.74
CA GLN A 106 -12.92 -23.62 17.51
C GLN A 106 -13.04 -22.74 16.26
N ALA A 107 -12.95 -21.41 16.40
CA ALA A 107 -12.93 -20.40 15.35
C ALA A 107 -14.01 -20.57 14.26
N HIS A 108 -15.20 -21.03 14.63
CA HIS A 108 -16.34 -21.15 13.73
C HIS A 108 -17.61 -20.54 14.34
N VAL A 109 -18.55 -20.19 13.45
CA VAL A 109 -19.88 -19.71 13.83
C VAL A 109 -20.69 -20.90 14.30
N ALA A 110 -21.04 -20.92 15.59
CA ALA A 110 -21.84 -21.99 16.17
C ALA A 110 -23.34 -21.83 15.82
N HIS A 111 -23.79 -20.58 15.68
CA HIS A 111 -25.18 -20.29 15.32
C HIS A 111 -25.31 -18.91 14.67
N ALA A 112 -26.23 -18.79 13.70
CA ALA A 112 -26.60 -17.51 13.09
C ALA A 112 -28.13 -17.41 13.09
N ALA A 113 -28.67 -16.35 13.70
CA ALA A 113 -30.10 -16.08 13.73
C ALA A 113 -30.39 -14.73 13.08
N THR A 114 -31.38 -14.69 12.19
CA THR A 114 -31.78 -13.49 11.45
C THR A 114 -32.92 -12.79 12.17
N LEU A 115 -32.79 -11.49 12.43
CA LEU A 115 -33.81 -10.68 13.11
C LEU A 115 -34.94 -10.26 12.16
N ALA A 116 -35.70 -11.23 11.64
CA ALA A 116 -36.87 -10.93 10.80
C ALA A 116 -38.21 -10.97 11.55
N SER A 117 -38.24 -11.39 12.83
CA SER A 117 -39.49 -11.45 13.60
C SER A 117 -39.27 -11.56 15.12
N GLN A 118 -40.31 -11.21 15.90
CA GLN A 118 -40.30 -11.30 17.38
C GLN A 118 -40.00 -12.71 17.92
N SER A 119 -40.23 -13.77 17.12
CA SER A 119 -39.88 -15.15 17.51
C SER A 119 -38.37 -15.40 17.51
N GLY A 120 -37.60 -14.78 16.60
CA GLY A 120 -36.13 -14.91 16.57
C GLY A 120 -35.45 -14.25 17.78
N LEU A 121 -36.04 -13.20 18.33
CA LEU A 121 -35.62 -12.59 19.60
C LEU A 121 -35.89 -13.51 20.80
N GLN A 122 -36.99 -14.26 20.79
CA GLN A 122 -37.32 -15.21 21.86
C GLN A 122 -36.43 -16.45 21.85
N GLU A 123 -36.05 -16.94 20.67
CA GLU A 123 -35.12 -18.08 20.52
C GLU A 123 -33.71 -17.75 21.02
N ALA A 124 -33.18 -16.59 20.61
CA ALA A 124 -31.88 -16.09 21.08
C ALA A 124 -31.88 -15.77 22.59
N ALA A 125 -33.00 -15.25 23.12
CA ALA A 125 -33.15 -14.97 24.55
C ALA A 125 -33.37 -16.23 25.40
N SER A 126 -33.99 -17.30 24.86
CA SER A 126 -34.16 -18.57 25.56
C SER A 126 -32.83 -19.32 25.71
N ALA A 127 -31.95 -19.24 24.70
CA ALA A 127 -30.61 -19.81 24.76
C ALA A 127 -29.69 -19.09 25.77
N ALA A 128 -29.96 -17.81 26.07
CA ALA A 128 -29.18 -17.00 27.01
C ALA A 128 -29.70 -17.03 28.47
N LYS A 129 -30.89 -17.57 28.73
CA LYS A 129 -31.56 -17.51 30.06
C LYS A 129 -31.16 -18.63 31.04
N ASP A 130 -30.39 -19.63 30.61
CA ASP A 130 -29.91 -20.70 31.50
C ASP A 130 -28.71 -20.30 32.38
N THR A 131 -28.30 -19.03 32.36
CA THR A 131 -27.12 -18.58 33.11
C THR A 131 -27.36 -17.21 33.79
N VAL A 132 -27.92 -17.28 35.02
CA VAL A 132 -27.72 -16.37 36.17
C VAL A 132 -28.45 -14.99 36.20
N ARG A 133 -28.93 -14.62 37.40
CA ARG A 133 -29.78 -13.44 37.77
C ARG A 133 -28.96 -12.17 38.16
N PRO A 134 -29.52 -10.94 38.10
CA PRO A 134 -28.81 -9.68 38.41
C PRO A 134 -29.31 -8.91 39.66
N ARG A 135 -28.65 -7.78 40.01
CA ARG A 135 -29.16 -6.72 40.92
C ARG A 135 -28.64 -5.31 40.57
N GLU A 136 -29.47 -4.30 40.87
CA GLU A 136 -29.55 -2.91 40.38
C GLU A 136 -28.78 -1.83 41.20
N GLY A 137 -28.55 -0.64 40.60
CA GLY A 137 -28.41 0.66 41.31
C GLY A 137 -27.61 1.78 40.60
N GLU A 138 -28.18 3.00 40.53
CA GLU A 138 -27.92 4.14 39.62
C GLU A 138 -26.96 5.32 40.06
N THR A 139 -26.35 5.99 39.05
CA THR A 139 -26.03 7.46 38.85
C THR A 139 -24.94 8.17 39.72
N ARG A 140 -24.17 9.23 39.33
CA ARG A 140 -24.33 10.40 38.40
C ARG A 140 -22.99 11.15 38.04
N ALA A 141 -22.86 11.54 36.75
CA ALA A 141 -22.27 12.72 36.04
C ALA A 141 -20.82 13.30 36.20
N GLU A 142 -20.10 13.37 35.06
CA GLU A 142 -19.37 14.55 34.52
C GLU A 142 -19.39 14.53 32.95
N ASN A 143 -19.17 15.69 32.30
CA ASN A 143 -19.58 16.04 30.93
C ASN A 143 -18.63 15.53 29.79
N PRO A 144 -19.14 15.34 28.54
CA PRO A 144 -18.44 14.67 27.44
C PRO A 144 -18.02 15.62 26.32
N HIS A 145 -16.75 15.64 25.93
CA HIS A 145 -16.37 16.03 24.57
C HIS A 145 -15.18 15.17 24.11
N LEU A 146 -15.43 14.42 23.03
CA LEU A 146 -14.46 13.66 22.22
C LEU A 146 -13.78 12.50 22.96
N LYS A 147 -14.47 11.35 23.04
CA LYS A 147 -13.76 10.08 23.13
C LYS A 147 -13.37 9.66 21.71
N PRO A 148 -12.09 9.31 21.47
CA PRO A 148 -11.67 8.71 20.21
C PRO A 148 -12.55 7.50 19.93
N GLN A 149 -13.15 7.47 18.75
CA GLN A 149 -13.83 6.28 18.28
C GLN A 149 -12.72 5.26 17.99
N GLU A 150 -12.59 4.24 18.83
CA GLU A 150 -11.64 3.13 18.62
C GLU A 150 -12.04 2.39 17.33
N GLU A 151 -11.53 2.83 16.18
CA GLU A 151 -11.55 2.00 14.98
C GLU A 151 -10.67 0.78 15.26
N PRO A 152 -11.20 -0.45 15.15
CA PRO A 152 -10.39 -1.64 15.35
C PRO A 152 -9.22 -1.59 14.37
N GLN A 153 -7.99 -1.64 14.91
CA GLN A 153 -6.77 -1.79 14.13
C GLN A 153 -6.79 -3.16 13.45
N ILE A 154 -7.50 -3.27 12.33
CA ILE A 154 -7.41 -4.43 11.47
C ILE A 154 -6.07 -4.31 10.76
N GLY A 155 -5.03 -4.91 11.33
CA GLY A 155 -3.76 -5.11 10.67
C GLY A 155 -4.02 -5.67 9.27
N ILE A 156 -3.64 -4.93 8.24
CA ILE A 156 -3.91 -5.29 6.83
C ILE A 156 -3.14 -6.56 6.46
N LEU A 157 -2.07 -6.86 7.20
CA LEU A 157 -1.24 -8.03 6.97
C LEU A 157 -1.59 -9.16 7.93
N PRO A 158 -1.48 -10.43 7.49
CA PRO A 158 -1.38 -11.54 8.42
C PRO A 158 -0.25 -11.28 9.42
N THR A 159 -0.37 -11.82 10.64
CA THR A 159 0.68 -11.70 11.67
C THR A 159 2.01 -12.35 11.27
N THR A 160 2.02 -13.11 10.17
CA THR A 160 3.22 -13.64 9.54
C THR A 160 4.14 -12.50 9.13
N LYS A 161 5.36 -12.50 9.68
CA LYS A 161 6.36 -11.53 9.25
C LYS A 161 6.84 -11.89 7.86
N TRP A 162 7.20 -10.89 7.06
CA TRP A 162 7.72 -11.12 5.70
C TRP A 162 9.02 -11.94 5.71
N GLU A 163 9.77 -11.86 6.80
CA GLU A 163 10.98 -12.66 7.02
C GLU A 163 10.71 -14.16 7.18
N ASP A 164 9.50 -14.53 7.63
CA ASP A 164 9.11 -15.91 7.87
C ASP A 164 8.67 -16.63 6.58
N ILE A 165 8.49 -15.89 5.48
CA ILE A 165 8.11 -16.47 4.20
C ILE A 165 9.34 -17.14 3.57
N SER A 166 9.27 -18.46 3.47
CA SER A 166 10.29 -19.27 2.81
C SER A 166 10.19 -19.11 1.29
N LEU A 167 11.27 -18.59 0.69
CA LEU A 167 11.37 -18.39 -0.76
C LEU A 167 12.01 -19.64 -1.38
N GLN A 168 11.20 -20.42 -2.09
CA GLN A 168 11.61 -21.71 -2.66
C GLN A 168 12.15 -21.60 -4.09
N ARG A 169 11.81 -20.51 -4.80
CA ARG A 169 12.11 -20.28 -6.21
C ARG A 169 12.65 -18.87 -6.41
N GLY A 170 13.44 -18.68 -7.46
CA GLY A 170 13.80 -17.34 -7.90
C GLY A 170 12.58 -16.54 -8.36
N LEU A 171 12.67 -15.21 -8.35
CA LEU A 171 11.50 -14.36 -8.64
C LEU A 171 10.88 -14.66 -10.01
N LEU A 172 11.68 -14.67 -11.09
CA LEU A 172 11.12 -14.85 -12.44
C LEU A 172 10.50 -16.23 -12.64
N GLU A 173 11.05 -17.25 -11.98
CA GLU A 173 10.44 -18.58 -11.94
C GLU A 173 9.10 -18.53 -11.22
N GLU A 174 9.03 -17.86 -10.07
CA GLU A 174 7.78 -17.68 -9.32
C GLU A 174 6.72 -16.94 -10.14
N LEU A 175 7.08 -15.84 -10.82
CA LEU A 175 6.16 -15.10 -11.69
C LEU A 175 5.59 -15.99 -12.81
N ARG A 176 6.42 -16.86 -13.38
CA ARG A 176 6.02 -17.76 -14.48
C ARG A 176 5.26 -18.99 -14.00
N ALA A 177 5.47 -19.44 -12.76
CA ALA A 177 4.93 -20.69 -12.24
C ALA A 177 3.74 -20.54 -11.28
N ASN A 178 3.52 -19.35 -10.69
CA ASN A 178 2.41 -19.12 -9.77
C ASN A 178 1.08 -18.93 -10.52
N ASP A 179 0.18 -19.91 -10.41
CA ASP A 179 -1.11 -19.90 -11.12
C ASP A 179 -2.01 -18.72 -10.72
N GLY A 180 -1.91 -18.27 -9.46
CA GLY A 180 -2.64 -17.09 -8.99
C GLY A 180 -2.20 -15.82 -9.71
N ILE A 181 -0.89 -15.63 -9.91
CA ILE A 181 -0.35 -14.49 -10.65
C ILE A 181 -0.76 -14.60 -12.12
N ARG A 182 -0.59 -15.77 -12.75
CA ARG A 182 -0.94 -15.97 -14.16
C ARG A 182 -2.42 -15.76 -14.46
N ALA A 183 -3.29 -16.08 -13.50
CA ALA A 183 -4.73 -15.89 -13.63
C ALA A 183 -5.11 -14.40 -13.78
N VAL A 184 -4.41 -13.50 -13.07
CA VAL A 184 -4.71 -12.06 -13.08
C VAL A 184 -3.80 -11.26 -14.01
N CYS A 185 -2.55 -11.70 -14.21
CA CYS A 185 -1.56 -11.14 -15.11
C CYS A 185 -1.33 -12.06 -16.31
N ARG A 186 -2.22 -12.01 -17.29
CA ARG A 186 -2.18 -12.92 -18.46
C ARG A 186 -0.87 -12.85 -19.24
N GLU A 187 -0.27 -11.66 -19.31
CA GLU A 187 0.99 -11.39 -20.02
C GLU A 187 2.22 -11.53 -19.09
N ILE A 188 2.12 -12.20 -17.94
CA ILE A 188 3.22 -12.28 -16.97
C ILE A 188 4.51 -12.87 -17.56
N GLY A 189 4.41 -13.79 -18.53
CA GLY A 189 5.57 -14.33 -19.24
C GLY A 189 6.34 -13.25 -20.01
N ARG A 190 5.61 -12.31 -20.65
CA ARG A 190 6.21 -11.16 -21.33
C ARG A 190 6.87 -10.20 -20.34
N ILE A 191 6.17 -9.86 -19.25
CA ILE A 191 6.73 -9.02 -18.17
C ILE A 191 8.04 -9.63 -17.64
N ALA A 192 8.05 -10.93 -17.35
CA ALA A 192 9.23 -11.61 -16.84
C ALA A 192 10.42 -11.55 -17.82
N ASN A 193 10.17 -11.70 -19.12
CA ASN A 193 11.21 -11.59 -20.14
C ASN A 193 11.75 -10.16 -20.26
N ASP A 194 10.88 -9.14 -20.27
CA ASP A 194 11.29 -7.74 -20.32
C ASP A 194 12.14 -7.37 -19.09
N VAL A 195 11.74 -7.85 -17.91
CA VAL A 195 12.48 -7.69 -16.65
C VAL A 195 13.86 -8.35 -16.73
N GLU A 196 13.94 -9.56 -17.27
CA GLU A 196 15.19 -10.30 -17.43
C GLU A 196 16.18 -9.54 -18.34
N VAL A 197 15.71 -9.05 -19.49
CA VAL A 197 16.51 -8.24 -20.42
C VAL A 197 16.97 -6.95 -19.73
N LYS A 198 16.06 -6.21 -19.09
CA LYS A 198 16.41 -4.96 -18.41
C LYS A 198 17.42 -5.19 -17.28
N ALA A 199 17.27 -6.26 -16.50
CA ALA A 199 18.20 -6.61 -15.43
C ALA A 199 19.62 -6.87 -15.95
N GLN A 200 19.76 -7.48 -17.12
CA GLN A 200 21.05 -7.71 -17.78
C GLN A 200 21.69 -6.42 -18.31
N GLU A 201 20.88 -5.42 -18.69
CA GLU A 201 21.35 -4.13 -19.19
C GLU A 201 21.79 -3.17 -18.08
N LEU A 202 21.15 -3.24 -16.90
CA LEU A 202 21.35 -2.29 -15.80
C LEU A 202 22.82 -2.07 -15.36
N PRO A 203 23.68 -3.10 -15.26
CA PRO A 203 25.09 -2.93 -14.91
C PRO A 203 25.86 -1.99 -15.85
N PHE A 204 25.37 -1.76 -17.07
CA PHE A 204 26.03 -0.91 -18.06
C PHE A 204 25.50 0.53 -18.10
N VAL A 205 24.34 0.79 -17.49
CA VAL A 205 23.64 2.10 -17.57
C VAL A 205 23.44 2.76 -16.22
N VAL A 206 23.52 2.01 -15.12
CA VAL A 206 23.43 2.51 -13.75
C VAL A 206 24.76 2.34 -13.05
N ALA A 207 25.02 3.16 -12.03
CA ALA A 207 26.18 2.98 -11.15
C ALA A 207 26.26 1.52 -10.70
N GLU A 208 27.35 0.86 -11.10
CA GLU A 208 27.54 -0.58 -10.93
C GLU A 208 27.37 -1.01 -9.46
N ASP A 209 27.80 -0.16 -8.54
CA ASP A 209 27.68 -0.39 -7.10
C ASP A 209 26.23 -0.48 -6.61
N LEU A 210 25.31 0.32 -7.17
CA LEU A 210 23.90 0.25 -6.78
C LEU A 210 23.29 -1.08 -7.19
N VAL A 211 23.58 -1.54 -8.41
CA VAL A 211 23.05 -2.79 -8.95
C VAL A 211 23.69 -4.00 -8.23
N LYS A 212 25.01 -3.98 -8.01
CA LYS A 212 25.73 -5.05 -7.28
C LYS A 212 25.26 -5.23 -5.86
N ASN A 213 24.83 -4.16 -5.20
CA ASN A 213 24.37 -4.20 -3.82
C ASN A 213 22.93 -4.72 -3.70
N ILE A 214 22.16 -4.77 -4.80
CA ILE A 214 20.80 -5.31 -4.81
C ILE A 214 20.86 -6.77 -5.30
N GLY A 215 20.42 -7.71 -4.48
CA GLY A 215 20.33 -9.11 -4.90
C GLY A 215 19.48 -9.31 -6.16
N GLU A 216 19.83 -10.28 -7.00
CA GLU A 216 19.25 -10.46 -8.34
C GLU A 216 17.70 -10.48 -8.33
N HIS A 217 17.11 -11.32 -7.47
CA HIS A 217 15.65 -11.45 -7.37
C HIS A 217 14.99 -10.21 -6.78
N GLN A 218 15.68 -9.49 -5.89
CA GLN A 218 15.21 -8.23 -5.35
C GLN A 218 15.17 -7.15 -6.44
N LEU A 219 16.20 -7.10 -7.29
CA LEU A 219 16.27 -6.19 -8.43
C LEU A 219 15.17 -6.49 -9.44
N GLN A 220 14.99 -7.77 -9.79
CA GLN A 220 13.93 -8.22 -10.69
C GLN A 220 12.53 -7.85 -10.14
N ALA A 221 12.34 -7.84 -8.82
CA ALA A 221 11.04 -7.52 -8.21
C ALA A 221 10.72 -6.03 -8.32
N ILE A 222 11.73 -5.17 -8.11
CA ILE A 222 11.62 -3.73 -8.34
C ILE A 222 11.29 -3.46 -9.80
N LEU A 223 12.03 -4.07 -10.72
CA LEU A 223 11.81 -3.94 -12.16
C LEU A 223 10.40 -4.36 -12.56
N ALA A 224 9.96 -5.55 -12.13
CA ALA A 224 8.64 -6.08 -12.43
C ALA A 224 7.51 -5.21 -11.86
N TYR A 225 7.72 -4.57 -10.70
CA TYR A 225 6.75 -3.63 -10.14
C TYR A 225 6.65 -2.34 -10.97
N THR A 226 7.74 -1.86 -11.55
CA THR A 226 7.71 -0.62 -12.38
C THR A 226 7.31 -0.86 -13.84
N HIS A 227 7.17 -2.12 -14.26
CA HIS A 227 6.83 -2.46 -15.63
C HIS A 227 5.37 -2.10 -15.96
N ASP A 228 5.15 -1.53 -17.14
CA ASP A 228 3.83 -1.33 -17.71
C ASP A 228 3.77 -1.92 -19.13
N LEU A 229 2.78 -2.77 -19.36
CA LEU A 229 2.47 -3.40 -20.65
C LEU A 229 2.05 -2.38 -21.72
N GLN A 230 1.72 -1.15 -21.32
CA GLN A 230 1.16 -0.10 -22.16
C GLN A 230 -0.05 -0.60 -22.97
N ALA A 231 -0.85 -1.46 -22.34
CA ALA A 231 -1.97 -2.12 -22.99
C ALA A 231 -3.09 -1.11 -23.30
N PRO A 232 -3.76 -1.23 -24.46
CA PRO A 232 -4.88 -0.36 -24.81
C PRO A 232 -6.07 -0.45 -23.83
N SER A 233 -6.17 -1.55 -23.09
CA SER A 233 -7.18 -1.81 -22.06
C SER A 233 -6.92 -1.07 -20.74
N GLY A 234 -5.87 -0.24 -20.68
CA GLY A 234 -5.47 0.45 -19.46
C GLY A 234 -4.61 -0.44 -18.57
N LYS A 235 -4.72 -0.26 -17.25
CA LYS A 235 -3.80 -0.83 -16.26
C LYS A 235 -4.08 -2.30 -15.90
N ALA A 236 -5.25 -2.83 -16.27
CA ALA A 236 -5.64 -4.20 -15.94
C ALA A 236 -4.66 -5.21 -16.56
N GLY A 237 -4.25 -6.20 -15.77
CA GLY A 237 -3.25 -7.19 -16.16
C GLY A 237 -1.78 -6.78 -15.93
N ASN A 238 -1.50 -5.49 -15.68
CA ASN A 238 -0.18 -5.07 -15.21
C ASN A 238 0.08 -5.60 -13.80
N LEU A 239 1.31 -6.08 -13.55
CA LEU A 239 1.68 -6.68 -12.28
C LEU A 239 1.42 -5.73 -11.09
N TYR A 240 1.90 -4.49 -11.18
CA TYR A 240 1.74 -3.51 -10.10
C TYR A 240 0.28 -3.21 -9.78
N PHE A 241 -0.57 -3.22 -10.81
CA PHE A 241 -1.98 -2.89 -10.67
C PHE A 241 -2.72 -4.01 -9.94
N GLU A 242 -2.55 -5.24 -10.39
CA GLU A 242 -3.20 -6.41 -9.78
C GLU A 242 -2.69 -6.67 -8.35
N LEU A 243 -1.38 -6.56 -8.13
CA LEU A 243 -0.78 -6.65 -6.81
C LEU A 243 -1.38 -5.62 -5.85
N ASN A 244 -1.40 -4.35 -6.25
CA ASN A 244 -1.90 -3.28 -5.38
C ASN A 244 -3.41 -3.40 -5.13
N ASN A 245 -4.18 -3.94 -6.08
CA ASN A 245 -5.58 -4.26 -5.85
C ASN A 245 -5.74 -5.36 -4.80
N ALA A 246 -4.92 -6.43 -4.86
CA ALA A 246 -4.94 -7.49 -3.86
C ALA A 246 -4.55 -6.97 -2.46
N LEU A 247 -3.52 -6.14 -2.36
CA LEU A 247 -3.04 -5.56 -1.09
C LEU A 247 -4.06 -4.62 -0.42
N ARG A 248 -4.98 -4.01 -1.18
CA ARG A 248 -6.02 -3.13 -0.62
C ARG A 248 -7.18 -3.89 0.01
N LYS A 249 -7.37 -5.17 -0.31
CA LYS A 249 -8.44 -5.98 0.26
C LYS A 249 -8.11 -6.40 1.69
N ARG A 250 -9.10 -6.30 2.58
CA ARG A 250 -8.92 -6.50 4.04
C ARG A 250 -9.61 -7.75 4.60
N GLY A 251 -10.38 -8.47 3.78
CA GLY A 251 -11.06 -9.70 4.20
C GLY A 251 -10.06 -10.79 4.62
N VAL A 252 -10.45 -11.66 5.56
CA VAL A 252 -9.60 -12.78 6.01
C VAL A 252 -9.24 -13.68 4.82
N GLU A 253 -10.23 -14.04 4.01
CA GLU A 253 -10.04 -14.86 2.82
C GLU A 253 -9.23 -14.13 1.74
N ASP A 254 -9.48 -12.84 1.55
CA ASP A 254 -8.72 -12.00 0.61
C ASP A 254 -7.23 -11.95 0.99
N ARG A 255 -6.93 -11.79 2.29
CA ARG A 255 -5.54 -11.78 2.78
C ARG A 255 -4.87 -13.13 2.56
N ALA A 256 -5.55 -14.23 2.87
CA ALA A 256 -5.01 -15.57 2.61
C ALA A 256 -4.74 -15.79 1.11
N SER A 257 -5.64 -15.30 0.26
CA SER A 257 -5.48 -15.33 -1.20
C SER A 257 -4.30 -14.47 -1.66
N MET A 258 -4.20 -13.23 -1.16
CA MET A 258 -3.09 -12.32 -1.44
C MET A 258 -1.75 -12.94 -1.05
N MET A 259 -1.65 -13.57 0.13
CA MET A 259 -0.40 -14.20 0.57
C MET A 259 0.01 -15.38 -0.30
N ARG A 260 -0.95 -16.23 -0.71
CA ARG A 260 -0.66 -17.36 -1.61
C ARG A 260 -0.21 -16.90 -3.00
N THR A 261 -0.85 -15.85 -3.52
CA THR A 261 -0.57 -15.36 -4.87
C THR A 261 0.67 -14.47 -4.92
N TRP A 262 0.80 -13.54 -3.99
CA TRP A 262 1.77 -12.43 -4.06
C TRP A 262 2.83 -12.46 -2.97
N GLY A 263 2.71 -13.33 -1.95
CA GLY A 263 3.62 -13.35 -0.79
C GLY A 263 5.09 -13.38 -1.17
N PRO A 264 5.56 -14.33 -1.99
CA PRO A 264 6.95 -14.38 -2.45
C PRO A 264 7.40 -13.10 -3.17
N PHE A 265 6.56 -12.57 -4.07
CA PHE A 265 6.84 -11.31 -4.78
C PHE A 265 7.02 -10.15 -3.81
N VAL A 266 6.09 -9.97 -2.87
CA VAL A 266 6.12 -8.89 -1.88
C VAL A 266 7.38 -9.00 -1.01
N CYS A 267 7.79 -10.20 -0.62
CA CYS A 267 9.04 -10.41 0.11
C CYS A 267 10.27 -9.96 -0.69
N TYR A 268 10.39 -10.32 -1.97
CA TYR A 268 11.49 -9.86 -2.80
C TYR A 268 11.46 -8.34 -3.00
N ALA A 269 10.28 -7.77 -3.27
CA ALA A 269 10.11 -6.33 -3.47
C ALA A 269 10.50 -5.52 -2.22
N LEU A 270 10.02 -5.92 -1.02
CA LEU A 270 10.35 -5.24 0.23
C LEU A 270 11.84 -5.34 0.56
N LYS A 271 12.46 -6.52 0.37
CA LYS A 271 13.90 -6.70 0.55
C LYS A 271 14.70 -5.80 -0.40
N GLY A 272 14.30 -5.72 -1.67
CA GLY A 272 14.94 -4.86 -2.66
C GLY A 272 14.79 -3.38 -2.35
N MET A 273 13.59 -2.94 -1.98
CA MET A 273 13.34 -1.57 -1.56
C MET A 273 14.20 -1.16 -0.36
N GLY A 274 14.48 -2.08 0.57
CA GLY A 274 15.40 -1.83 1.68
C GLY A 274 16.84 -1.49 1.26
N GLN A 275 17.24 -1.84 0.04
CA GLN A 275 18.58 -1.63 -0.52
C GLN A 275 18.65 -0.42 -1.47
N LEU A 276 17.51 0.20 -1.78
CA LEU A 276 17.44 1.40 -2.63
C LEU A 276 17.88 2.66 -1.87
N PRO A 277 18.34 3.71 -2.58
CA PRO A 277 18.63 5.00 -1.97
C PRO A 277 17.39 5.56 -1.26
N ALA A 278 17.56 5.90 0.02
CA ALA A 278 16.52 6.51 0.81
C ALA A 278 16.17 7.91 0.27
N HIS A 279 14.90 8.29 0.43
CA HIS A 279 14.42 9.63 0.15
C HIS A 279 13.59 10.15 1.32
N GLN A 280 13.95 11.36 1.74
CA GLN A 280 13.19 12.17 2.68
C GLN A 280 12.90 13.51 2.03
N GLY A 281 11.69 14.02 2.21
CA GLY A 281 11.21 15.27 1.64
C GLY A 281 9.93 15.12 0.83
N VAL A 282 9.64 16.13 0.01
CA VAL A 282 8.37 16.25 -0.68
C VAL A 282 8.32 15.39 -1.95
N VAL A 283 7.26 14.58 -2.04
CA VAL A 283 6.85 13.86 -3.24
C VAL A 283 5.40 14.21 -3.59
N TYR A 284 5.01 13.88 -4.82
CA TYR A 284 3.70 14.18 -5.37
C TYR A 284 3.02 12.90 -5.87
N ARG A 285 1.69 12.86 -5.78
CA ARG A 285 0.87 11.78 -6.33
C ARG A 285 -0.44 12.33 -6.89
N GLY A 286 -0.65 12.15 -8.19
CA GLY A 286 -1.93 12.46 -8.82
C GLY A 286 -2.99 11.42 -8.48
N MET A 287 -4.18 11.88 -8.11
CA MET A 287 -5.33 11.05 -7.79
C MET A 287 -6.54 11.50 -8.63
N PRO A 288 -7.19 10.60 -9.39
CA PRO A 288 -8.39 10.94 -10.14
C PRO A 288 -9.61 11.06 -9.21
N GLY A 289 -10.64 11.79 -9.67
CA GLY A 289 -11.93 11.92 -8.98
C GLY A 289 -11.87 12.84 -7.76
N LYS A 290 -11.79 14.15 -7.99
CA LYS A 290 -11.65 15.19 -6.94
C LYS A 290 -12.66 15.07 -5.82
N ASP A 291 -13.94 14.93 -6.11
CA ASP A 291 -14.97 14.88 -5.04
C ASP A 291 -14.77 13.69 -4.10
N PHE A 292 -14.46 12.52 -4.64
CA PHE A 292 -14.17 11.33 -3.84
C PHE A 292 -12.91 11.57 -2.99
N VAL A 293 -11.83 12.07 -3.59
CA VAL A 293 -10.58 12.35 -2.87
C VAL A 293 -10.81 13.37 -1.76
N LEU A 294 -11.45 14.51 -2.03
CA LEU A 294 -11.69 15.54 -1.03
C LEU A 294 -12.65 15.11 0.08
N SER A 295 -13.55 14.15 -0.19
CA SER A 295 -14.35 13.52 0.87
C SER A 295 -13.50 12.70 1.84
N GLN A 296 -12.39 12.11 1.34
CA GLN A 296 -11.53 11.24 2.11
C GLN A 296 -10.36 11.97 2.79
N TYR A 297 -9.75 12.96 2.15
CA TYR A 297 -8.55 13.62 2.64
C TYR A 297 -8.88 14.96 3.31
N LYS A 298 -9.46 14.90 4.51
CA LYS A 298 -9.77 16.09 5.32
C LYS A 298 -8.66 16.40 6.32
N LYS A 299 -8.36 17.69 6.53
CA LYS A 299 -7.34 18.15 7.47
C LYS A 299 -7.48 17.48 8.85
N GLY A 300 -6.36 17.01 9.38
CA GLY A 300 -6.26 16.28 10.64
C GLY A 300 -6.58 14.78 10.54
N ARG A 301 -7.14 14.30 9.41
CA ARG A 301 -7.50 12.88 9.27
C ARG A 301 -6.24 12.02 9.12
N PRO A 302 -6.11 10.92 9.90
CA PRO A 302 -5.09 9.92 9.65
C PRO A 302 -5.46 9.07 8.43
N ILE A 303 -4.47 8.78 7.59
CA ILE A 303 -4.60 7.99 6.36
C ILE A 303 -3.59 6.85 6.41
N GLN A 304 -4.02 5.66 5.99
CA GLN A 304 -3.13 4.51 5.79
C GLN A 304 -3.28 3.97 4.39
N TRP A 305 -2.16 3.81 3.68
CA TRP A 305 -2.12 3.19 2.37
C TRP A 305 -1.70 1.73 2.49
N GLY A 306 -2.64 0.81 2.25
CA GLY A 306 -2.40 -0.64 2.44
C GLY A 306 -1.54 -1.31 1.36
N ALA A 307 -1.23 -0.62 0.28
CA ALA A 307 -0.49 -1.13 -0.87
C ALA A 307 0.75 -0.28 -1.15
N PHE A 308 1.64 -0.77 -2.01
CA PHE A 308 2.75 0.05 -2.52
C PHE A 308 2.17 1.30 -3.19
N SER A 309 2.85 2.42 -2.99
CA SER A 309 2.41 3.70 -3.54
C SER A 309 3.54 4.34 -4.32
N SER A 310 3.32 4.45 -5.63
CA SER A 310 4.20 5.17 -6.54
C SER A 310 3.97 6.68 -6.39
N THR A 311 5.03 7.44 -6.19
CA THR A 311 5.02 8.90 -6.08
C THR A 311 6.17 9.46 -6.90
N SER A 312 6.23 10.77 -7.12
CA SER A 312 7.31 11.40 -7.89
C SER A 312 7.81 12.65 -7.20
N THR A 313 9.11 12.93 -7.27
CA THR A 313 9.64 14.26 -6.87
C THR A 313 9.22 15.37 -7.84
N SER A 314 8.78 15.02 -9.04
CA SER A 314 8.30 15.94 -10.06
C SER A 314 6.79 16.18 -9.95
N LYS A 315 6.42 17.41 -9.58
CA LYS A 315 5.03 17.90 -9.66
C LYS A 315 4.47 17.72 -11.08
N ALA A 316 5.26 18.04 -12.10
CA ALA A 316 4.83 17.97 -13.50
C ALA A 316 4.55 16.54 -13.97
N SER A 317 5.33 15.56 -13.53
CA SER A 317 5.09 14.15 -13.84
C SER A 317 3.81 13.66 -13.14
N SER A 318 3.60 14.06 -11.88
CA SER A 318 2.45 13.63 -11.09
C SER A 318 1.11 14.17 -11.58
N VAL A 319 1.08 15.39 -12.13
CA VAL A 319 -0.13 16.00 -12.71
C VAL A 319 -0.70 15.16 -13.86
N GLN A 320 0.14 14.44 -14.61
CA GLN A 320 -0.30 13.59 -15.72
C GLN A 320 -1.19 12.42 -15.26
N PHE A 321 -1.16 12.07 -13.97
CA PHE A 321 -1.93 10.99 -13.39
C PHE A 321 -3.25 11.44 -12.72
N MET A 322 -3.53 12.75 -12.69
CA MET A 322 -4.71 13.30 -12.02
C MET A 322 -6.01 13.14 -12.83
N GLU A 323 -5.95 12.75 -14.10
CA GLU A 323 -7.07 12.96 -15.04
C GLU A 323 -7.50 14.44 -15.06
N ALA A 324 -8.62 14.79 -15.72
CA ALA A 324 -8.99 16.19 -15.93
C ALA A 324 -9.45 16.92 -14.64
N ASP A 325 -9.98 16.17 -13.67
CA ASP A 325 -10.63 16.67 -12.46
C ASP A 325 -10.05 16.02 -11.19
N GLY A 326 -8.75 15.74 -11.17
CA GLY A 326 -8.12 15.11 -10.01
C GLY A 326 -7.64 16.06 -8.91
N VAL A 327 -6.99 15.46 -7.92
CA VAL A 327 -6.27 16.14 -6.84
C VAL A 327 -4.81 15.70 -6.85
N LEU A 328 -3.91 16.65 -6.61
CA LEU A 328 -2.50 16.38 -6.40
C LEU A 328 -2.22 16.28 -4.91
N LEU A 329 -1.85 15.10 -4.45
CA LEU A 329 -1.35 14.96 -3.08
C LEU A 329 0.11 15.41 -3.05
N LYS A 330 0.43 16.36 -2.17
CA LYS A 330 1.79 16.80 -1.87
C LYS A 330 2.17 16.23 -0.50
N ILE A 331 3.18 15.39 -0.47
CA ILE A 331 3.41 14.48 0.65
C ILE A 331 4.85 14.66 1.13
N ASP A 332 5.03 15.05 2.38
CA ASP A 332 6.34 15.03 3.03
C ASP A 332 6.62 13.64 3.59
N VAL A 333 7.56 12.91 2.98
CA VAL A 333 7.87 11.51 3.31
C VAL A 333 9.21 11.39 4.02
N GLN A 334 9.32 10.39 4.88
CA GLN A 334 10.53 10.03 5.64
C GLN A 334 11.08 8.65 5.21
N SER A 335 10.22 7.78 4.66
CA SER A 335 10.56 6.39 4.36
C SER A 335 10.68 6.06 2.87
N GLY A 336 10.60 7.06 1.99
CA GLY A 336 10.62 6.88 0.54
C GLY A 336 11.88 6.19 0.02
N ARG A 337 11.77 5.53 -1.13
CA ARG A 337 12.88 4.89 -1.85
C ARG A 337 12.92 5.35 -3.30
N LYS A 338 14.05 5.93 -3.72
CA LYS A 338 14.24 6.38 -5.10
C LYS A 338 14.54 5.19 -6.01
N LEU A 339 13.79 5.09 -7.10
CA LEU A 339 14.00 4.06 -8.11
C LEU A 339 14.99 4.53 -9.19
N GLY A 340 14.86 5.78 -9.63
CA GLY A 340 15.75 6.38 -10.62
C GLY A 340 15.90 5.50 -11.86
N ALA A 341 17.15 5.27 -12.29
CA ALA A 341 17.46 4.52 -13.50
C ALA A 341 17.13 3.02 -13.46
N ILE A 342 16.79 2.46 -12.28
CA ILE A 342 16.32 1.08 -12.17
C ILE A 342 14.90 0.94 -12.74
N SER A 343 14.03 1.95 -12.58
CA SER A 343 12.66 1.90 -13.09
C SER A 343 12.62 1.72 -14.61
N PHE A 344 11.56 1.10 -15.13
CA PHE A 344 11.25 1.15 -16.56
C PHE A 344 10.95 2.58 -17.06
N PHE A 345 10.64 3.50 -16.15
CA PHE A 345 10.34 4.91 -16.46
C PHE A 345 11.20 5.88 -15.62
N PRO A 346 12.52 5.97 -15.84
CA PRO A 346 13.42 6.78 -14.99
C PRO A 346 13.06 8.26 -14.91
N GLN A 347 12.49 8.80 -15.98
CA GLN A 347 12.08 10.21 -16.12
C GLN A 347 10.87 10.57 -15.25
N GLU A 348 10.18 9.59 -14.67
CA GLU A 348 9.13 9.85 -13.70
C GLU A 348 9.69 10.27 -12.34
N GLU A 349 11.00 10.16 -12.12
CA GLU A 349 11.65 10.45 -10.82
C GLU A 349 10.93 9.74 -9.67
N GLU A 350 10.61 8.47 -9.90
CA GLU A 350 9.74 7.71 -9.03
C GLU A 350 10.38 7.49 -7.66
N VAL A 351 9.60 7.80 -6.63
CA VAL A 351 9.82 7.43 -5.24
C VAL A 351 8.71 6.48 -4.84
N ILE A 352 9.08 5.26 -4.48
CA ILE A 352 8.14 4.24 -4.04
C ILE A 352 8.03 4.25 -2.51
N LEU A 353 6.79 4.19 -2.02
CA LEU A 353 6.46 4.02 -0.61
C LEU A 353 5.99 2.59 -0.35
N SER A 354 6.42 2.01 0.78
CA SER A 354 6.04 0.66 1.17
C SER A 354 4.55 0.56 1.53
N PRO A 355 3.96 -0.64 1.48
CA PRO A 355 2.63 -0.88 2.04
C PRO A 355 2.59 -0.49 3.52
N ASN A 356 1.42 -0.06 3.96
CA ASN A 356 1.13 0.42 5.32
C ASN A 356 1.82 1.73 5.72
N CYS A 357 2.33 2.53 4.78
CA CYS A 357 2.68 3.92 5.09
C CYS A 357 1.46 4.66 5.63
N ARG A 358 1.71 5.47 6.67
CA ARG A 358 0.70 6.25 7.38
C ARG A 358 1.00 7.72 7.24
N PHE A 359 -0.05 8.50 7.15
CA PHE A 359 0.03 9.94 6.94
C PHE A 359 -1.02 10.65 7.78
N VAL A 360 -0.81 11.93 8.01
CA VAL A 360 -1.86 12.85 8.47
C VAL A 360 -2.03 13.92 7.41
N VAL A 361 -3.29 14.24 7.09
CA VAL A 361 -3.61 15.36 6.20
C VAL A 361 -3.37 16.67 6.96
N THR A 362 -2.48 17.53 6.46
CA THR A 362 -2.05 18.75 7.17
C THR A 362 -2.68 20.03 6.66
N SER A 363 -3.30 20.00 5.48
CA SER A 363 -4.04 21.14 4.91
C SER A 363 -5.48 20.78 4.57
N ASP A 364 -6.35 21.79 4.51
CA ASP A 364 -7.55 21.71 3.68
C ASP A 364 -7.13 21.72 2.19
N SER A 365 -8.04 21.37 1.29
CA SER A 365 -7.75 21.47 -0.14
C SER A 365 -7.55 22.93 -0.56
N TYR A 366 -6.56 23.19 -1.41
CA TYR A 366 -6.29 24.52 -1.93
C TYR A 366 -5.89 24.47 -3.40
N GLU A 367 -6.00 25.58 -4.12
CA GLU A 367 -5.61 25.68 -5.53
C GLU A 367 -4.20 26.29 -5.63
N GLN A 368 -3.33 25.71 -6.44
CA GLN A 368 -2.01 26.25 -6.76
C GLN A 368 -1.61 25.89 -8.19
N ASP A 369 -1.30 26.90 -8.99
CA ASP A 369 -0.93 26.75 -10.41
C ASP A 369 -2.02 26.05 -11.24
N GLY A 370 -3.29 26.30 -10.93
CA GLY A 370 -4.44 25.67 -11.60
C GLY A 370 -4.67 24.20 -11.24
N VAL A 371 -4.04 23.73 -10.16
CA VAL A 371 -4.17 22.35 -9.66
C VAL A 371 -4.70 22.38 -8.24
N THR A 372 -5.63 21.49 -7.91
CA THR A 372 -6.09 21.27 -6.53
C THR A 372 -5.09 20.42 -5.78
N LEU A 373 -4.58 20.92 -4.66
CA LEU A 373 -3.63 20.24 -3.78
C LEU A 373 -4.24 19.88 -2.43
N VAL A 374 -3.70 18.81 -1.84
CA VAL A 374 -3.86 18.47 -0.43
C VAL A 374 -2.50 18.05 0.14
N ASP A 375 -2.12 18.62 1.28
CA ASP A 375 -0.85 18.34 1.93
C ASP A 375 -0.97 17.19 2.94
N LEU A 376 0.02 16.29 2.90
CA LEU A 376 0.16 15.15 3.80
C LEU A 376 1.56 15.14 4.38
N VAL A 377 1.70 14.62 5.61
CA VAL A 377 2.99 14.32 6.23
C VAL A 377 2.98 12.87 6.68
N GLU A 378 4.03 12.12 6.34
CA GLU A 378 4.23 10.75 6.79
C GLU A 378 4.45 10.70 8.31
N THR A 379 3.75 9.79 8.97
CA THR A 379 3.88 9.55 10.40
C THR A 379 4.64 8.25 10.66
N THR A 380 5.70 8.35 11.46
CA THR A 380 6.54 7.20 11.86
C THR A 380 6.08 6.56 13.17
N THR A 381 5.25 7.26 13.93
CA THR A 381 4.67 6.79 15.18
C THR A 381 3.48 5.87 14.92
N ASP A 382 3.36 4.79 15.70
CA ASP A 382 2.11 4.05 15.93
C ASP A 382 1.03 4.90 16.64
N ALA A 383 1.24 6.21 16.74
CA ALA A 383 0.33 7.20 17.33
C ALA A 383 -0.91 7.41 16.44
N PHE A 384 -1.65 6.34 16.19
CA PHE A 384 -3.07 6.43 16.47
C PHE A 384 -3.17 6.53 17.99
N ILE A 385 -3.27 7.77 18.46
CA ILE A 385 -3.64 8.06 19.84
C ILE A 385 -4.97 7.32 20.08
N SER A 386 -4.90 6.34 20.98
CA SER A 386 -6.02 5.62 21.58
C SER A 386 -7.06 6.57 22.16
#